data_AF-A0A8D2JP81-F1
#
_entry.id   AF-A0A8D2JP81-F1
#
_cell.length_a   1.000
_cell.length_b   1.000
_cell.length_c   1.000
_cell.angle_alpha   90.00
_cell.angle_beta   90.00
_cell.angle_gamma   90.00
#
_symmetry.space_group_name_H-M   'P 1'
#
loop_
_entity.id
_entity.type
_entity.pdbx_description
1 polymer ?
#
loop_
_entity_poly.entity_id
_entity_poly.type
_entity_poly.pdbx_seq_one_letter_code
_entity_poly.pdbx_strand_id
1 'polypeptide(L)'
;MAQLCGPRRCRALLALLASLLLSRAEVAHGDRSIHENSIDGLDTSRSGAGSSVPSVPRRQDSDDLSDGVFNYEEYCAAKAVTGPCRAAFLRWYFDAEKNSCDNFIYGGCRGNKNSYLSKEACMQRCFGKEPYPVLPPGTKAVVLAGLFVMVLILLLGASVVCLIRIARKKQERALRTVWSSGDDKEQLVKNTYVL
;
A
#
# COMPACT_ATOMS: atom_id res chain seq x y z
N MET A 1 -9.48 38.47 8.80
CA MET A 1 -10.30 37.81 7.76
C MET A 1 -10.94 36.54 8.32
N ALA A 2 -11.75 36.67 9.38
CA ALA A 2 -12.40 35.55 10.06
C ALA A 2 -13.92 35.67 9.87
N GLN A 3 -14.42 35.21 8.73
CA GLN A 3 -15.84 34.98 8.51
C GLN A 3 -15.98 33.78 7.59
N LEU A 4 -16.28 32.62 8.17
CA LEU A 4 -16.86 31.39 7.60
C LEU A 4 -16.70 30.40 8.77
N CYS A 5 -17.71 30.04 9.56
CA CYS A 5 -18.82 29.23 9.11
C CYS A 5 -19.81 29.09 10.28
N GLY A 6 -20.99 29.71 10.17
CA GLY A 6 -22.07 29.54 11.16
C GLY A 6 -22.75 28.16 11.07
N PRO A 7 -23.58 27.79 12.07
CA PRO A 7 -24.13 26.44 12.25
C PRO A 7 -24.97 25.92 11.07
N ARG A 8 -25.45 26.81 10.20
CA ARG A 8 -26.25 26.44 9.01
C ARG A 8 -25.42 25.85 7.87
N ARG A 9 -24.15 26.26 7.73
CA ARG A 9 -23.27 25.77 6.67
C ARG A 9 -22.62 24.41 7.03
N CYS A 10 -22.48 24.12 8.33
CA CYS A 10 -22.01 22.83 8.83
C CYS A 10 -23.01 21.69 8.53
N ARG A 11 -24.32 21.98 8.59
CA ARG A 11 -25.37 21.01 8.23
C ARG A 11 -25.37 20.65 6.74
N ALA A 12 -25.12 21.62 5.86
CA ALA A 12 -25.01 21.38 4.43
C ALA A 12 -23.78 20.53 4.07
N LEU A 13 -22.65 20.77 4.74
CA LEU A 13 -21.42 20.00 4.55
C LEU A 13 -21.57 18.54 5.03
N LEU A 14 -22.22 18.33 6.18
CA LEU A 14 -22.51 16.99 6.71
C LEU A 14 -23.50 16.22 5.82
N ALA A 15 -24.49 16.90 5.24
CA ALA A 15 -25.42 16.26 4.31
C ALA A 15 -24.72 15.83 3.00
N LEU A 16 -23.83 16.66 2.45
CA LEU A 16 -23.05 16.29 1.25
C LEU A 16 -22.10 15.11 1.52
N LEU A 17 -21.45 15.07 2.68
CA LEU A 17 -20.59 13.95 3.06
C LEU A 17 -21.38 12.64 3.26
N ALA A 18 -22.60 12.72 3.82
CA ALA A 18 -23.48 11.55 3.94
C ALA A 18 -23.92 11.02 2.56
N SER A 19 -24.24 11.90 1.60
CA SER A 19 -24.62 11.51 0.24
C SER A 19 -23.48 10.84 -0.54
N LEU A 20 -22.22 11.26 -0.34
CA LEU A 20 -21.05 10.64 -0.96
C LEU A 20 -20.74 9.24 -0.40
N LEU A 21 -21.04 8.97 0.87
CA LEU A 21 -20.80 7.66 1.50
C LEU A 21 -21.86 6.61 1.12
N LEU A 22 -23.07 7.03 0.76
CA LEU A 22 -24.18 6.15 0.35
C LEU A 22 -24.09 5.69 -1.12
N SER A 23 -23.20 6.26 -1.94
CA SER A 23 -23.07 5.90 -3.37
C SER A 23 -22.06 4.81 -3.67
N ARG A 24 -21.51 4.11 -2.66
CA ARG A 24 -20.52 3.02 -2.86
C ARG A 24 -20.96 1.74 -2.16
N ALA A 25 -22.07 1.17 -2.61
CA ALA A 25 -22.45 -0.19 -2.27
C ALA A 25 -23.33 -0.80 -3.37
N GLU A 26 -22.70 -1.42 -4.37
CA GLU A 26 -23.28 -2.54 -5.13
C GLU A 26 -22.12 -3.28 -5.83
N VAL A 27 -21.78 -4.51 -5.39
CA VAL A 27 -22.14 -5.80 -6.01
C VAL A 27 -21.14 -6.14 -7.16
N ALA A 28 -20.50 -7.30 -7.27
CA ALA A 28 -20.98 -8.65 -7.05
C ALA A 28 -19.88 -9.67 -6.69
N HIS A 29 -20.39 -10.69 -6.02
CA HIS A 29 -19.89 -12.04 -5.78
C HIS A 29 -19.65 -12.83 -7.09
N GLY A 30 -18.67 -13.73 -7.10
CA GLY A 30 -18.43 -14.68 -8.19
C GLY A 30 -17.52 -15.81 -7.70
N ASP A 31 -18.15 -16.91 -7.29
CA ASP A 31 -17.58 -18.11 -6.67
C ASP A 31 -17.25 -19.21 -7.72
N ARG A 32 -16.39 -20.15 -7.32
CA ARG A 32 -16.21 -21.54 -7.84
C ARG A 32 -15.50 -21.78 -9.19
N SER A 33 -14.37 -22.50 -9.15
CA SER A 33 -14.34 -23.93 -9.54
C SER A 33 -12.98 -24.60 -9.32
N ILE A 34 -13.04 -25.75 -8.63
CA ILE A 34 -12.05 -26.81 -8.51
C ILE A 34 -11.67 -27.36 -9.90
N HIS A 35 -10.37 -27.60 -10.14
CA HIS A 35 -9.93 -28.67 -11.04
C HIS A 35 -8.73 -29.38 -10.41
N GLU A 36 -9.04 -30.44 -9.68
CA GLU A 36 -8.11 -31.49 -9.30
C GLU A 36 -7.94 -32.41 -10.51
N ASN A 37 -6.70 -32.64 -10.94
CA ASN A 37 -6.37 -33.72 -11.87
C ASN A 37 -5.02 -34.31 -11.42
N SER A 38 -5.10 -35.36 -10.61
CA SER A 38 -4.08 -36.39 -10.53
C SER A 38 -4.04 -37.16 -11.85
N ILE A 39 -2.85 -37.33 -12.42
CA ILE A 39 -2.55 -38.45 -13.32
C ILE A 39 -1.20 -39.01 -12.89
N ASP A 40 -1.24 -40.22 -12.34
CA ASP A 40 -0.11 -41.12 -12.18
C ASP A 40 0.40 -41.59 -13.55
N GLY A 41 1.71 -41.67 -13.70
CA GLY A 41 2.37 -42.16 -14.91
C GLY A 41 3.81 -42.55 -14.61
N LEU A 42 3.98 -43.78 -14.14
CA LEU A 42 5.24 -44.48 -13.94
C LEU A 42 5.84 -44.90 -15.30
N ASP A 43 7.14 -44.62 -15.53
CA ASP A 43 7.98 -45.57 -16.25
C ASP A 43 9.51 -45.43 -15.96
N THR A 44 10.01 -46.43 -15.23
CA THR A 44 11.18 -47.28 -15.49
C THR A 44 12.53 -46.69 -15.99
N SER A 45 13.48 -46.64 -15.04
CA SER A 45 14.92 -46.97 -15.06
C SER A 45 15.70 -47.18 -16.38
N ARG A 46 16.88 -46.52 -16.49
CA ARG A 46 18.16 -47.20 -16.83
C ARG A 46 19.43 -46.44 -16.44
N SER A 47 20.38 -47.19 -15.92
CA SER A 47 21.69 -46.84 -15.33
C SER A 47 22.81 -46.54 -16.34
N GLY A 48 23.89 -45.86 -15.90
CA GLY A 48 25.19 -45.84 -16.60
C GLY A 48 26.21 -44.86 -15.99
N ALA A 49 27.43 -45.33 -15.71
CA ALA A 49 28.40 -44.75 -14.78
C ALA A 49 29.56 -43.93 -15.42
N GLY A 50 30.14 -43.05 -14.59
CA GLY A 50 31.51 -42.48 -14.49
C GLY A 50 32.54 -42.50 -15.63
N SER A 51 33.29 -41.39 -15.78
CA SER A 51 34.77 -41.36 -15.64
C SER A 51 35.35 -39.92 -15.64
N SER A 52 36.38 -39.74 -14.82
CA SER A 52 37.29 -38.59 -14.50
C SER A 52 37.84 -37.78 -15.69
N VAL A 53 38.32 -36.51 -15.58
CA VAL A 53 39.56 -35.99 -14.89
C VAL A 53 39.52 -34.42 -14.75
N PRO A 54 40.56 -33.70 -14.26
CA PRO A 54 40.90 -33.27 -12.90
C PRO A 54 40.67 -31.77 -12.55
N SER A 55 40.79 -31.50 -11.26
CA SER A 55 40.76 -30.24 -10.52
C SER A 55 41.92 -29.26 -10.84
N VAL A 56 41.60 -27.96 -11.02
CA VAL A 56 42.55 -26.84 -10.90
C VAL A 56 42.13 -25.95 -9.70
N PRO A 57 43.02 -25.66 -8.73
CA PRO A 57 42.68 -24.83 -7.57
C PRO A 57 42.68 -23.31 -7.84
N ARG A 58 41.65 -22.67 -7.28
CA ARG A 58 41.35 -21.25 -7.00
C ARG A 58 42.35 -20.16 -7.40
N ARG A 59 41.84 -19.17 -8.14
CA ARG A 59 42.05 -17.74 -7.80
C ARG A 59 40.99 -17.33 -6.79
N GLN A 60 41.42 -16.76 -5.67
CA GLN A 60 40.56 -16.01 -4.76
C GLN A 60 40.24 -14.67 -5.42
N ASP A 61 38.97 -14.45 -5.76
CA ASP A 61 38.34 -13.15 -5.55
C ASP A 61 37.42 -13.33 -4.35
N SER A 62 37.85 -12.72 -3.25
CA SER A 62 37.07 -12.43 -2.06
C SER A 62 36.11 -11.27 -2.37
N ASP A 63 34.93 -11.33 -1.76
CA ASP A 63 33.86 -10.31 -1.74
C ASP A 63 32.91 -10.29 -2.96
N ASP A 64 31.86 -11.12 -2.94
CA ASP A 64 30.49 -10.59 -2.76
C ASP A 64 29.45 -11.71 -2.75
N LEU A 65 28.66 -11.74 -1.69
CA LEU A 65 27.40 -12.46 -1.59
C LEU A 65 26.35 -11.77 -2.49
N SER A 66 26.59 -11.73 -3.80
CA SER A 66 25.62 -11.31 -4.81
C SER A 66 25.03 -12.53 -5.50
N ASP A 67 24.49 -13.45 -4.70
CA ASP A 67 23.78 -14.61 -5.22
C ASP A 67 22.48 -14.12 -5.89
N GLY A 68 22.52 -14.05 -7.22
CA GLY A 68 21.35 -14.31 -8.06
C GLY A 68 20.21 -13.29 -8.05
N VAL A 69 20.47 -11.98 -7.95
CA VAL A 69 19.42 -10.99 -8.22
C VAL A 69 19.05 -11.04 -9.70
N PHE A 70 18.06 -11.86 -10.03
CA PHE A 70 17.45 -11.88 -11.34
C PHE A 70 16.81 -10.51 -11.60
N ASN A 71 17.31 -9.78 -12.60
CA ASN A 71 16.75 -8.49 -13.00
C ASN A 71 15.43 -8.69 -13.77
N TYR A 72 14.34 -8.88 -13.03
CA TYR A 72 13.02 -9.07 -13.64
C TYR A 72 12.59 -7.88 -14.50
N GLU A 73 12.95 -6.66 -14.10
CA GLU A 73 12.57 -5.44 -14.83
C GLU A 73 13.07 -5.46 -16.29
N GLU A 74 14.32 -5.88 -16.48
CA GLU A 74 14.93 -5.91 -17.81
C GLU A 74 14.46 -7.08 -18.68
N TYR A 75 14.21 -8.24 -18.07
CA TYR A 75 13.91 -9.48 -18.78
C TYR A 75 12.41 -9.73 -18.94
N CYS A 76 11.56 -9.15 -18.09
CA CYS A 76 10.14 -9.52 -18.00
C CYS A 76 9.20 -8.31 -17.96
N ALA A 77 9.56 -7.20 -17.30
CA ALA A 77 8.67 -6.03 -17.21
C ALA A 77 8.83 -5.05 -18.38
N ALA A 78 10.02 -4.99 -19.00
CA ALA A 78 10.29 -4.10 -20.12
C ALA A 78 9.34 -4.39 -21.30
N LYS A 79 8.75 -3.35 -21.90
CA LYS A 79 7.85 -3.48 -23.06
C LYS A 79 8.58 -4.08 -24.27
N ALA A 80 7.85 -4.75 -25.18
CA ALA A 80 8.45 -5.30 -26.41
C ALA A 80 9.08 -4.20 -27.29
N VAL A 81 10.26 -4.46 -27.85
CA VAL A 81 10.99 -3.49 -28.69
C VAL A 81 11.34 -4.11 -30.04
N THR A 82 10.73 -3.60 -31.12
CA THR A 82 11.06 -4.01 -32.50
C THR A 82 12.48 -3.59 -32.89
N GLY A 83 12.96 -2.42 -32.43
CA GLY A 83 14.26 -1.89 -32.82
C GLY A 83 14.26 -1.27 -34.23
N PRO A 84 15.39 -0.69 -34.68
CA PRO A 84 15.45 0.10 -35.92
C PRO A 84 15.70 -0.74 -37.18
N CYS A 85 16.12 -2.00 -37.04
CA CYS A 85 16.31 -2.89 -38.19
C CYS A 85 14.96 -3.35 -38.77
N ARG A 86 14.95 -3.76 -40.04
CA ARG A 86 13.71 -4.01 -40.83
C ARG A 86 13.46 -5.49 -41.15
N ALA A 87 14.11 -6.42 -40.45
CA ALA A 87 13.77 -7.83 -40.55
C ALA A 87 12.47 -8.12 -39.79
N ALA A 88 11.86 -9.28 -40.02
CA ALA A 88 10.62 -9.68 -39.36
C ALA A 88 10.80 -11.01 -38.62
N PHE A 89 11.40 -10.95 -37.42
CA PHE A 89 11.54 -12.13 -36.57
C PHE A 89 10.38 -12.22 -35.58
N LEU A 90 9.59 -13.29 -35.64
CA LEU A 90 8.60 -13.57 -34.62
C LEU A 90 9.31 -13.90 -33.30
N ARG A 91 8.97 -13.16 -32.25
CA ARG A 91 9.51 -13.34 -30.89
C ARG A 91 8.37 -13.29 -29.88
N TRP A 92 8.65 -13.76 -28.67
CA TRP A 92 7.75 -13.73 -27.54
C TRP A 92 8.26 -12.73 -26.51
N TYR A 93 7.36 -11.98 -25.87
CA TYR A 93 7.68 -11.11 -24.75
C TYR A 93 6.66 -11.35 -23.63
N PHE A 94 7.08 -11.14 -22.39
CA PHE A 94 6.20 -11.24 -21.24
C PHE A 94 5.44 -9.92 -21.08
N ASP A 95 4.11 -10.00 -21.05
CA ASP A 95 3.23 -8.89 -20.68
C ASP A 95 2.90 -9.01 -19.19
N ALA A 96 3.57 -8.19 -18.38
CA ALA A 96 3.39 -8.18 -16.93
C ALA A 96 1.97 -7.75 -16.50
N GLU A 97 1.24 -7.00 -17.33
CA GLU A 97 -0.14 -6.59 -17.01
C GLU A 97 -1.11 -7.77 -17.17
N LYS A 98 -0.85 -8.66 -18.12
CA LYS A 98 -1.65 -9.87 -18.38
C LYS A 98 -1.10 -11.12 -17.69
N ASN A 99 0.10 -11.05 -17.12
CA ASN A 99 0.86 -12.20 -16.62
C ASN A 99 0.98 -13.34 -17.66
N SER A 100 1.19 -12.98 -18.94
CA SER A 100 1.24 -13.92 -20.05
C SER A 100 2.28 -13.54 -21.09
N CYS A 101 2.79 -14.53 -21.83
CA CYS A 101 3.67 -14.28 -22.98
C CYS A 101 2.86 -14.13 -24.28
N ASP A 102 3.02 -12.98 -24.93
CA ASP A 102 2.45 -12.64 -26.23
C ASP A 102 3.54 -12.55 -27.30
N ASN A 103 3.16 -12.60 -28.57
CA ASN A 103 4.11 -12.50 -29.68
C ASN A 103 4.25 -11.06 -30.20
N PHE A 104 5.41 -10.75 -30.78
CA PHE A 104 5.69 -9.49 -31.45
C PHE A 104 6.72 -9.68 -32.57
N ILE A 105 6.87 -8.67 -33.43
CA ILE A 105 7.88 -8.66 -34.49
C ILE A 105 9.12 -7.91 -34.02
N TYR A 106 10.25 -8.61 -34.00
CA TYR A 106 11.58 -8.06 -33.75
C TYR A 106 12.30 -7.75 -35.07
N GLY A 107 12.81 -6.53 -35.18
CA GLY A 107 13.51 -5.98 -36.34
C GLY A 107 14.88 -6.58 -36.61
N GLY A 108 15.45 -7.32 -35.64
CA GLY A 108 16.73 -8.01 -35.77
C GLY A 108 17.92 -7.32 -35.09
N CYS A 109 17.77 -6.07 -34.65
CA CYS A 109 18.82 -5.38 -33.89
C CYS A 109 18.26 -4.43 -32.83
N ARG A 110 19.08 -4.16 -31.80
CA ARG A 110 18.80 -3.19 -30.70
C ARG A 110 17.44 -3.39 -30.01
N GLY A 111 17.03 -4.65 -29.85
CA GLY A 111 15.93 -5.02 -28.95
C GLY A 111 16.39 -4.97 -27.49
N ASN A 112 15.45 -5.24 -26.58
CA ASN A 112 15.75 -5.45 -25.16
C ASN A 112 15.76 -6.94 -24.80
N LYS A 113 15.90 -7.25 -23.51
CA LYS A 113 16.01 -8.64 -23.04
C LYS A 113 14.66 -9.36 -22.86
N ASN A 114 13.55 -8.64 -22.84
CA ASN A 114 12.20 -9.21 -22.90
C ASN A 114 11.83 -9.63 -24.34
N SER A 115 12.62 -10.56 -24.90
CA SER A 115 12.48 -11.08 -26.25
C SER A 115 12.99 -12.52 -26.31
N TYR A 116 12.07 -13.47 -26.40
CA TYR A 116 12.34 -14.90 -26.36
C TYR A 116 11.98 -15.57 -27.70
N LEU A 117 12.61 -16.72 -27.98
CA LEU A 117 12.36 -17.48 -29.20
C LEU A 117 11.07 -18.31 -29.15
N SER A 118 10.66 -18.74 -27.96
CA SER A 118 9.44 -19.53 -27.77
C SER A 118 8.62 -19.03 -26.58
N LYS A 119 7.34 -19.39 -26.57
CA LYS A 119 6.42 -19.06 -25.47
C LYS A 119 6.88 -19.72 -24.17
N GLU A 120 7.37 -20.94 -24.23
CA GLU A 120 7.81 -21.74 -23.09
C GLU A 120 9.04 -21.10 -22.42
N ALA A 121 10.01 -20.65 -23.22
CA ALA A 121 11.19 -19.97 -22.69
C ALA A 121 10.83 -18.65 -21.99
N CYS A 122 9.88 -17.90 -22.57
CA CYS A 122 9.36 -16.69 -21.96
C CYS A 122 8.65 -16.98 -20.62
N MET A 123 7.73 -17.96 -20.61
CA MET A 123 6.98 -18.33 -19.40
C MET A 123 7.91 -18.87 -18.31
N GLN A 124 8.83 -19.79 -18.63
CA GLN A 124 9.80 -20.31 -17.66
C GLN A 124 10.68 -19.21 -17.05
N ARG A 125 10.97 -18.15 -17.82
CA ARG A 125 11.83 -17.07 -17.34
C ARG A 125 11.09 -16.09 -16.44
N CYS A 126 9.84 -15.77 -16.75
CA CYS A 126 9.12 -14.64 -16.18
C CYS A 126 7.90 -15.01 -15.34
N PHE A 127 7.22 -16.11 -15.65
CA PHE A 127 6.02 -16.51 -14.93
C PHE A 127 6.35 -16.86 -13.47
N GLY A 128 5.59 -16.31 -12.54
CA GLY A 128 5.78 -16.53 -11.10
C GLY A 128 7.07 -15.93 -10.52
N LYS A 129 7.81 -15.13 -11.29
CA LYS A 129 9.06 -14.48 -10.85
C LYS A 129 8.94 -12.99 -10.59
N GLU A 130 7.71 -12.50 -10.34
CA GLU A 130 7.54 -11.10 -9.95
C GLU A 130 8.53 -10.76 -8.82
N PRO A 131 9.31 -9.68 -8.96
CA PRO A 131 10.01 -9.12 -7.82
C PRO A 131 8.89 -8.72 -6.87
N TYR A 132 8.97 -9.23 -5.64
CA TYR A 132 8.33 -8.73 -4.43
C TYR A 132 7.32 -7.60 -4.70
N PRO A 133 6.03 -7.83 -4.44
CA PRO A 133 4.92 -7.08 -5.02
C PRO A 133 5.25 -5.59 -5.08
N VAL A 134 5.41 -5.09 -6.31
CA VAL A 134 5.41 -3.66 -6.58
C VAL A 134 4.18 -3.11 -5.88
N LEU A 135 4.45 -2.32 -4.85
CA LEU A 135 3.46 -1.80 -3.94
C LEU A 135 2.26 -1.33 -4.77
N PRO A 136 1.05 -1.87 -4.53
CA PRO A 136 -0.06 -1.70 -5.44
C PRO A 136 -0.33 -0.20 -5.66
N PRO A 137 -0.95 0.19 -6.78
CA PRO A 137 -1.36 1.58 -7.06
C PRO A 137 -2.17 2.26 -5.93
N GLY A 138 -2.58 1.50 -4.93
CA GLY A 138 -3.12 1.95 -3.66
C GLY A 138 -2.15 2.65 -2.70
N THR A 139 -0.84 2.78 -2.95
CA THR A 139 0.04 3.55 -2.04
C THR A 139 -0.44 4.98 -1.83
N LYS A 140 -0.97 5.61 -2.88
CA LYS A 140 -1.59 6.95 -2.75
C LYS A 140 -2.84 6.90 -1.89
N ALA A 141 -3.66 5.86 -2.01
CA ALA A 141 -4.86 5.68 -1.19
C ALA A 141 -4.52 5.40 0.28
N VAL A 142 -3.48 4.60 0.56
CA VAL A 142 -3.00 4.29 1.91
C VAL A 142 -2.34 5.51 2.55
N VAL A 143 -1.54 6.27 1.80
CA VAL A 143 -0.93 7.53 2.29
C VAL A 143 -2.01 8.57 2.56
N LEU A 144 -3.00 8.73 1.67
CA LEU A 144 -4.12 9.64 1.90
C LEU A 144 -4.95 9.21 3.11
N ALA A 145 -5.32 7.93 3.21
CA ALA A 145 -6.04 7.40 4.37
C ALA A 145 -5.25 7.63 5.67
N GLY A 146 -3.93 7.39 5.64
CA GLY A 146 -3.03 7.67 6.76
C GLY A 146 -3.04 9.14 7.15
N LEU A 147 -2.90 10.06 6.19
CA LEU A 147 -2.94 11.50 6.46
C LEU A 147 -4.29 11.94 7.03
N PHE A 148 -5.40 11.44 6.48
CA PHE A 148 -6.75 11.74 7.01
C PHE A 148 -6.89 11.25 8.45
N VAL A 149 -6.49 10.02 8.76
CA VAL A 149 -6.54 9.47 10.12
C VAL A 149 -5.65 10.28 11.07
N MET A 150 -4.45 10.66 10.66
CA MET A 150 -3.55 11.49 11.47
C MET A 150 -4.14 12.87 11.78
N VAL A 151 -4.75 13.52 10.79
CA VAL A 151 -5.43 14.82 10.99
C VAL A 151 -6.62 14.67 11.94
N LEU A 152 -7.42 13.61 11.79
CA LEU A 152 -8.55 13.34 12.70
C LEU A 152 -8.09 13.14 14.15
N ILE A 153 -7.02 12.37 14.37
CA ILE A 153 -6.46 12.16 15.71
C ILE A 153 -5.98 13.48 16.32
N LEU A 154 -5.29 14.33 15.56
CA LEU A 154 -4.82 15.64 16.03
C LEU A 154 -5.99 16.59 16.37
N LEU A 155 -7.04 16.61 15.55
CA LEU A 155 -8.23 17.42 15.79
C LEU A 155 -9.01 16.96 17.02
N LEU A 156 -9.20 15.65 17.19
CA LEU A 156 -9.84 15.07 18.36
C LEU A 156 -9.00 15.34 19.62
N GLY A 157 -7.68 15.18 19.55
CA GLY A 157 -6.76 15.50 20.64
C GLY A 157 -6.83 16.97 21.08
N ALA A 158 -6.77 17.90 20.13
CA ALA A 158 -6.88 19.34 20.41
C ALA A 158 -8.24 19.72 21.01
N SER A 159 -9.32 19.12 20.51
CA SER A 159 -10.68 19.31 21.05
C SER A 159 -10.78 18.83 22.50
N VAL A 160 -10.30 17.62 22.80
CA VAL A 160 -10.30 17.07 24.17
C VAL A 160 -9.46 17.93 25.11
N VAL A 161 -8.27 18.37 24.70
CA VAL A 161 -7.43 19.29 25.50
C VAL A 161 -8.14 20.62 25.76
N CYS A 162 -8.81 21.18 24.74
CA CYS A 162 -9.58 22.41 24.88
C CYS A 162 -10.76 22.22 25.85
N LEU A 163 -11.50 21.11 25.76
CA LEU A 163 -12.59 20.78 26.67
C LEU A 163 -12.08 20.64 28.12
N ILE A 164 -10.94 19.97 28.33
CA ILE A 164 -10.33 19.86 29.67
C ILE A 164 -9.94 21.24 30.20
N ARG A 165 -9.34 22.11 29.37
CA ARG A 165 -8.98 23.49 29.75
C ARG A 165 -10.22 24.33 30.07
N ILE A 166 -11.28 24.21 29.29
CA ILE A 166 -12.56 24.91 29.51
C ILE A 166 -13.24 24.40 30.77
N ALA A 167 -13.28 23.08 30.99
CA ALA A 167 -13.85 22.46 32.18
C ALA A 167 -13.10 22.89 33.44
N ARG A 168 -11.76 22.86 33.42
CA ARG A 168 -10.92 23.36 34.52
C ARG A 168 -11.18 24.85 34.79
N LYS A 169 -11.24 25.68 33.74
CA LYS A 169 -11.56 27.11 33.86
C LYS A 169 -12.99 27.36 34.38
N LYS A 170 -13.95 26.52 34.00
CA LYS A 170 -15.33 26.58 34.50
C LYS A 170 -15.37 26.21 35.99
N GLN A 171 -14.58 25.21 36.41
CA GLN A 171 -14.47 24.81 37.81
C GLN A 171 -13.82 25.89 38.68
N GLU A 172 -12.78 26.57 38.19
CA GLU A 172 -12.19 27.74 38.87
C GLU A 172 -13.21 28.88 39.04
N ARG A 173 -14.05 29.14 38.02
CA ARG A 173 -15.12 30.14 38.13
C ARG A 173 -16.24 29.70 39.08
N ALA A 174 -16.65 28.44 39.06
CA ALA A 174 -17.67 27.90 39.96
C ALA A 174 -17.20 27.90 41.42
N LEU A 175 -15.93 27.56 41.68
CA LEU A 175 -15.32 27.65 43.01
C LEU A 175 -15.28 29.10 43.51
N ARG A 176 -14.92 30.05 42.63
CA ARG A 176 -14.95 31.49 42.98
C ARG A 176 -16.37 32.00 43.25
N THR A 177 -17.39 31.56 42.52
CA THR A 177 -18.77 31.98 42.80
C THR A 177 -19.31 31.38 44.10
N VAL A 178 -18.89 30.17 44.46
CA VAL A 178 -19.25 29.54 45.75
C VAL A 178 -18.62 30.30 46.92
N TRP A 179 -17.35 30.68 46.83
CA TRP A 179 -16.68 31.50 47.85
C TRP A 179 -17.14 32.97 47.83
N SER A 180 -17.57 33.50 46.69
CA SER A 180 -18.05 34.89 46.57
C SER A 180 -19.49 35.11 47.04
N SER A 181 -20.27 34.05 47.27
CA SER A 181 -21.67 34.16 47.73
C SER A 181 -21.85 33.84 49.23
N GLY A 182 -20.79 33.41 49.93
CA GLY A 182 -20.90 32.78 51.25
C GLY A 182 -20.46 33.61 52.47
N ASP A 183 -19.28 34.23 52.48
CA ASP A 183 -18.58 34.28 53.78
C ASP A 183 -18.02 35.61 54.35
N ASP A 184 -18.06 36.77 53.69
CA ASP A 184 -17.22 37.86 54.26
C ASP A 184 -17.94 39.03 54.96
N LYS A 185 -19.28 39.16 54.94
CA LYS A 185 -19.92 40.37 55.50
C LYS A 185 -21.18 40.23 56.35
N GLU A 186 -21.89 39.10 56.33
CA GLU A 186 -23.19 39.03 57.04
C GLU A 186 -23.15 38.36 58.42
N GLN A 187 -22.11 37.59 58.75
CA GLN A 187 -21.98 37.00 60.10
C GLN A 187 -21.31 37.93 61.12
N LEU A 188 -20.41 38.82 60.72
CA LEU A 188 -19.75 39.77 61.64
C LEU A 188 -20.65 40.91 62.11
N VAL A 189 -21.75 41.18 61.40
CA VAL A 189 -22.70 42.24 61.79
C VAL A 189 -23.74 41.73 62.79
N LYS A 190 -24.08 40.43 62.78
CA LYS A 190 -25.16 39.89 63.63
C LYS A 190 -24.76 39.70 65.11
N ASN A 191 -23.46 39.61 65.42
CA ASN A 191 -22.99 39.51 66.82
C ASN A 191 -22.76 40.85 67.52
N THR A 192 -22.85 41.99 66.82
CA THR A 192 -22.66 43.32 67.43
C THR A 192 -23.97 43.96 67.91
N TYR A 193 -25.13 43.36 67.62
CA TYR A 193 -26.45 43.84 68.04
C TYR A 193 -27.05 43.04 69.21
N VAL A 194 -26.25 42.26 69.95
CA VAL A 194 -26.70 41.44 71.10
C VAL A 194 -25.83 41.66 72.36
N LEU A 195 -25.36 42.89 72.57
CA LEU A 195 -24.82 43.38 73.85
C LEU A 195 -25.52 44.68 74.21
#